data_AF-A0A348USL2-F1
#
_entry.id   AF-A0A348USL2-F1
#
_cell.length_a   1.000
_cell.length_b   1.000
_cell.length_c   1.000
_cell.angle_alpha   90.00
_cell.angle_beta   90.00
_cell.angle_gamma   90.00
#
_symmetry.space_group_name_H-M   'P 1'
#
loop_
_entity.id
_entity.type
_entity.pdbx_description
1 polymer ?
#
loop_
_entity_poly.entity_id
_entity_poly.type
_entity_poly.pdbx_seq_one_letter_code
_entity_poly.pdbx_strand_id
1 'polypeptide(L)'
;MATKTHGGLVSFQVIPLNIRIQNAVLSYATYLKNLIWPMDLAVFYPHPKDTISTAALGVSALLILIITVWVIRTGKNHPYFPIGWFWYLGTMVPVTGIFQSGMQAMADRFAYLPFIGLYIMFSWGTCSLISKIKLKFHNGIYVGMILTVIPVLMVLTHNQLSLWRNSESLYTHTLQVTQNNYIIHYAMGDLMAQKGRLAEAKDHFVKAMQMEPYTGPQKRDNMLRCAPDQKGGAN
;
A
#
# COMPACT_ATOMS: atom_id res chain seq x y z
N MET A 1 8.20 -26.50 26.85
CA MET A 1 8.55 -25.06 26.70
C MET A 1 8.52 -24.72 25.22
N ALA A 2 7.46 -24.04 24.78
CA ALA A 2 7.22 -23.71 23.38
C ALA A 2 7.83 -22.34 23.06
N THR A 3 8.83 -22.30 22.19
CA THR A 3 9.35 -21.06 21.62
C THR A 3 8.42 -20.59 20.51
N LYS A 4 7.63 -19.56 20.83
CA LYS A 4 6.93 -18.72 19.85
C LYS A 4 7.97 -18.00 18.99
N THR A 5 8.18 -18.45 17.76
CA THR A 5 8.85 -17.66 16.71
C THR A 5 7.86 -16.65 16.13
N HIS A 6 7.74 -15.50 16.78
CA HIS A 6 7.18 -14.30 16.16
C HIS A 6 8.28 -13.63 15.32
N GLY A 7 8.04 -13.47 14.02
CA GLY A 7 8.61 -12.35 13.24
C GLY A 7 10.14 -12.33 13.05
N GLY A 8 10.80 -13.46 12.87
CA GLY A 8 12.24 -13.52 12.57
C GLY A 8 12.52 -13.53 11.07
N LEU A 9 12.89 -12.37 10.52
CA LEU A 9 13.73 -12.18 9.32
C LEU A 9 13.59 -13.25 8.22
N VAL A 10 12.63 -13.05 7.30
CA VAL A 10 12.67 -13.73 6.01
C VAL A 10 13.96 -13.29 5.31
N SER A 11 14.83 -14.27 5.11
CA SER A 11 16.19 -14.18 4.56
C SER A 11 16.35 -13.10 3.47
N PHE A 12 17.45 -12.34 3.55
CA PHE A 12 17.88 -11.30 2.61
C PHE A 12 18.10 -11.78 1.15
N GLN A 13 17.75 -13.02 0.81
CA GLN A 13 18.05 -13.69 -0.45
C GLN A 13 16.92 -13.75 -1.50
N VAL A 14 15.70 -13.24 -1.23
CA VAL A 14 14.57 -13.52 -2.15
C VAL A 14 14.37 -12.48 -3.27
N ILE A 15 14.85 -11.24 -3.12
CA ILE A 15 14.63 -10.16 -4.12
C ILE A 15 15.94 -9.41 -4.38
N PRO A 16 16.45 -9.37 -5.63
CA PRO A 16 17.70 -8.69 -5.94
C PRO A 16 17.60 -7.16 -5.89
N LEU A 17 18.74 -6.48 -5.64
CA LEU A 17 18.79 -5.05 -5.32
C LEU A 17 18.23 -4.16 -6.44
N ASN A 18 18.48 -4.51 -7.70
CA ASN A 18 17.94 -3.81 -8.87
C ASN A 18 16.40 -3.73 -8.82
N ILE A 19 15.74 -4.84 -8.50
CA ILE A 19 14.27 -4.89 -8.41
C ILE A 19 13.78 -4.05 -7.23
N ARG A 20 14.49 -4.05 -6.09
CA ARG A 20 14.14 -3.20 -4.95
C ARG A 20 14.21 -1.71 -5.29
N ILE A 21 15.22 -1.30 -6.06
CA ILE A 21 15.36 0.08 -6.53
C ILE A 21 14.19 0.44 -7.46
N GLN A 22 13.83 -0.45 -8.39
CA GLN A 22 12.68 -0.23 -9.28
C GLN A 22 11.37 -0.10 -8.49
N ASN A 23 11.15 -1.00 -7.52
CA ASN A 23 10.01 -0.92 -6.62
C ASN A 23 10.00 0.39 -5.82
N ALA A 24 11.17 0.85 -5.37
CA ALA A 24 11.26 2.10 -4.63
C ALA A 24 10.81 3.30 -5.48
N VAL A 25 11.32 3.42 -6.70
CA VAL A 25 10.92 4.48 -7.65
C VAL A 25 9.41 4.45 -7.91
N LEU A 26 8.85 3.26 -8.15
CA LEU A 26 7.42 3.09 -8.36
C LEU A 26 6.61 3.45 -7.10
N SER A 27 7.12 3.06 -5.92
CA SER A 27 6.48 3.37 -4.63
C SER A 27 6.40 4.86 -4.41
N TYR A 28 7.47 5.62 -4.68
CA TYR A 28 7.46 7.09 -4.57
C TYR A 28 6.33 7.73 -5.38
N ALA A 29 6.13 7.32 -6.63
CA ALA A 29 5.05 7.85 -7.46
C ALA A 29 3.67 7.36 -6.97
N THR A 30 3.58 6.10 -6.54
CA THR A 30 2.33 5.52 -6.03
C THR A 30 1.87 6.21 -4.74
N TYR A 31 2.77 6.55 -3.82
CA TYR A 31 2.43 7.31 -2.62
C TYR A 31 1.98 8.75 -2.95
N LEU A 32 2.58 9.40 -3.96
CA LEU A 32 2.07 10.70 -4.44
C LEU A 32 0.67 10.60 -5.04
N LYS A 33 0.38 9.52 -5.78
CA LYS A 33 -0.98 9.22 -6.25
C LYS A 33 -1.92 9.03 -5.06
N ASN A 34 -1.54 8.23 -4.06
CA ASN A 34 -2.36 7.94 -2.88
C ASN A 34 -2.61 9.18 -2.02
N LEU A 35 -1.70 10.17 -2.02
CA LEU A 35 -1.95 11.45 -1.35
C LEU A 35 -3.15 12.20 -1.96
N ILE A 36 -3.33 12.10 -3.28
CA ILE A 36 -4.39 12.81 -4.02
C ILE A 36 -5.66 11.96 -4.11
N TRP A 37 -5.51 10.64 -4.28
CA TRP A 37 -6.62 9.71 -4.53
C TRP A 37 -6.48 8.39 -3.74
N PRO A 38 -6.80 8.40 -2.43
CA PRO A 38 -6.64 7.24 -1.53
C PRO A 38 -7.82 6.25 -1.58
N MET A 39 -8.27 5.84 -2.77
CA MET A 39 -9.44 4.95 -2.91
C MET A 39 -9.10 3.45 -2.97
N ASP A 40 -7.91 3.09 -3.43
CA ASP A 40 -7.50 1.70 -3.66
C ASP A 40 -6.53 1.21 -2.57
N LEU A 41 -6.90 1.46 -1.30
CA LEU A 41 -6.07 1.13 -0.15
C LEU A 41 -6.20 -0.35 0.23
N ALA A 42 -5.08 -1.03 0.43
CA ALA A 42 -5.04 -2.47 0.68
C ALA A 42 -4.26 -2.78 1.96
N VAL A 43 -4.72 -3.81 2.69
CA VAL A 43 -4.00 -4.27 3.90
C VAL A 43 -2.63 -4.88 3.55
N PHE A 44 -2.47 -5.38 2.32
CA PHE A 44 -1.24 -5.98 1.85
C PHE A 44 -1.02 -5.76 0.36
N TYR A 45 0.09 -5.12 -0.01
CA TYR A 45 0.52 -4.91 -1.38
C TYR A 45 1.61 -5.92 -1.76
N PRO A 46 1.31 -6.94 -2.60
CA PRO A 46 2.29 -7.95 -2.97
C PRO A 46 3.44 -7.32 -3.77
N HIS A 47 4.67 -7.73 -3.46
CA HIS A 47 5.83 -7.25 -4.20
C HIS A 47 5.79 -7.78 -5.65
N PRO A 48 5.87 -6.90 -6.68
CA PRO A 48 5.70 -7.30 -8.08
C PRO A 48 6.85 -8.17 -8.63
N LYS A 49 7.96 -8.30 -7.89
CA LYS A 49 9.16 -9.05 -8.31
C LYS A 49 9.60 -8.59 -9.70
N ASP A 50 9.62 -9.48 -10.69
CA ASP A 50 10.07 -9.17 -12.05
C ASP A 50 8.96 -8.62 -12.97
N THR A 51 7.75 -8.42 -12.46
CA THR A 51 6.58 -7.93 -13.25
C THR A 51 6.43 -6.41 -13.28
N ILE A 52 7.46 -5.66 -12.85
CA ILE A 52 7.42 -4.20 -12.85
C ILE A 52 7.41 -3.70 -14.31
N SER A 53 6.34 -2.99 -14.67
CA SER A 53 6.22 -2.36 -15.99
C SER A 53 7.31 -1.30 -16.19
N THR A 54 8.13 -1.47 -17.23
CA THR A 54 9.19 -0.52 -17.61
C THR A 54 8.62 0.85 -17.95
N ALA A 55 7.43 0.90 -18.55
CA ALA A 55 6.72 2.14 -18.83
C ALA A 55 6.31 2.86 -17.53
N ALA A 56 5.71 2.14 -16.59
CA ALA A 56 5.31 2.70 -15.29
C ALA A 56 6.53 3.20 -14.50
N LEU A 57 7.64 2.46 -14.55
CA LEU A 57 8.91 2.88 -13.95
C LEU A 57 9.44 4.17 -14.59
N GLY A 58 9.45 4.26 -15.92
CA GLY A 58 9.90 5.44 -16.65
C GLY A 58 9.05 6.68 -16.34
N VAL A 59 7.72 6.54 -16.32
CA VAL A 59 6.79 7.61 -15.94
C VAL A 59 7.02 8.04 -14.49
N SER A 60 7.20 7.09 -13.57
CA SER A 60 7.46 7.37 -12.15
C SER A 60 8.78 8.12 -11.96
N ALA A 61 9.85 7.68 -12.61
CA ALA A 61 11.16 8.33 -12.57
C ALA A 61 11.10 9.75 -13.15
N LEU A 62 10.42 9.92 -14.28
CA LEU A 62 10.24 11.22 -14.92
C LEU A 62 9.43 12.18 -14.02
N LEU A 63 8.36 11.71 -13.40
CA LEU A 63 7.55 12.49 -12.46
C LEU A 63 8.40 13.00 -11.29
N ILE A 64 9.18 12.11 -10.66
CA ILE A 64 10.07 12.46 -9.53
C ILE A 64 11.13 13.48 -9.99
N LEU A 65 11.69 13.30 -11.18
CA LEU A 65 12.67 14.23 -11.75
C LEU A 65 12.07 15.61 -12.00
N ILE A 66 10.89 15.68 -12.61
CA ILE A 66 10.18 16.95 -12.89
C ILE A 66 9.90 17.69 -11.59
N ILE A 67 9.36 17.01 -10.58
CA ILE A 67 9.08 17.62 -9.28
C ILE A 67 10.37 18.09 -8.63
N THR A 68 11.43 17.28 -8.64
CA THR A 68 12.72 17.64 -8.06
C THR A 68 13.31 18.89 -8.72
N VAL A 69 13.33 18.95 -10.05
CA VAL A 69 13.83 20.12 -10.79
C VAL A 69 12.98 21.36 -10.50
N TRP A 70 11.65 21.22 -10.48
CA TRP A 70 10.73 22.32 -10.16
C TRP A 70 10.95 22.85 -8.74
N VAL A 71 11.08 21.95 -7.77
CA VAL A 71 11.32 22.29 -6.36
C VAL A 71 12.66 22.99 -6.16
N ILE A 72 13.74 22.51 -6.79
CA ILE A 72 15.07 23.14 -6.67
C ILE A 72 15.05 24.54 -7.30
N ARG A 73 14.44 24.70 -8.48
CA ARG A 73 14.34 26.00 -9.16
C ARG A 73 13.51 27.01 -8.36
N THR A 74 12.39 26.56 -7.80
CA THR A 74 11.47 27.41 -7.03
C THR A 74 12.00 27.67 -5.60
N GLY A 75 12.83 26.76 -5.09
CA GLY A 75 13.39 26.78 -3.74
C GLY A 75 14.23 28.01 -3.41
N LYS A 76 14.79 28.71 -4.41
CA LYS A 76 15.51 29.97 -4.22
C LYS A 76 14.66 31.05 -3.55
N ASN A 77 13.37 31.09 -3.87
CA ASN A 77 12.44 32.09 -3.34
C ASN A 77 11.46 31.51 -2.30
N HIS A 78 11.36 30.18 -2.22
CA HIS A 78 10.36 29.45 -1.44
C HIS A 78 10.98 28.21 -0.82
N PRO A 79 11.75 28.34 0.28
CA PRO A 79 12.53 27.24 0.87
C PRO A 79 11.67 26.08 1.38
N TYR A 80 10.38 26.30 1.65
CA TYR A 80 9.46 25.25 2.08
C TYR A 80 9.23 24.15 1.01
N PHE A 81 9.42 24.45 -0.29
CA PHE A 81 9.35 23.43 -1.34
C PHE A 81 10.48 22.39 -1.22
N PRO A 82 11.77 22.77 -1.25
CA PRO A 82 12.86 21.79 -1.11
C PRO A 82 12.87 21.13 0.26
N ILE A 83 12.54 21.85 1.34
CA ILE A 83 12.45 21.26 2.67
C ILE A 83 11.43 20.11 2.67
N GLY A 84 10.21 20.36 2.20
CA GLY A 84 9.16 19.35 2.19
C GLY A 84 9.44 18.19 1.22
N TRP A 85 9.98 18.48 0.04
CA TRP A 85 10.28 17.45 -0.96
C TRP A 85 11.43 16.54 -0.54
N PHE A 86 12.53 17.10 -0.02
CA PHE A 86 13.65 16.28 0.45
C PHE A 86 13.35 15.57 1.76
N TRP A 87 12.45 16.12 2.59
CA TRP A 87 11.88 15.37 3.72
C TRP A 87 11.14 14.13 3.23
N TYR A 88 10.25 14.29 2.24
CA TYR A 88 9.51 13.18 1.63
C TYR A 88 10.47 12.15 1.04
N LEU A 89 11.44 12.56 0.22
CA LEU A 89 12.43 11.66 -0.35
C LEU A 89 13.27 10.94 0.71
N GLY A 90 13.81 11.68 1.69
CA GLY A 90 14.70 11.09 2.71
C GLY A 90 13.99 10.10 3.63
N THR A 91 12.81 10.46 4.14
CA THR A 91 12.06 9.62 5.10
C THR A 91 11.41 8.39 4.46
N MET A 92 11.27 8.38 3.14
CA MET A 92 10.76 7.23 2.38
C MET A 92 11.79 6.14 2.14
N VAL A 93 13.08 6.48 2.06
CA VAL A 93 14.18 5.51 1.84
C VAL A 93 14.08 4.26 2.74
N PRO A 94 13.90 4.38 4.07
CA PRO A 94 13.80 3.19 4.92
C PRO A 94 12.58 2.32 4.62
N VAL A 95 11.59 2.86 3.92
CA VAL A 95 10.26 2.27 3.80
C VAL A 95 9.90 1.73 2.41
N THR A 96 10.59 2.19 1.36
CA THR A 96 10.30 1.83 -0.03
C THR A 96 10.76 0.42 -0.42
N GLY A 97 11.00 -0.46 0.55
CA GLY A 97 11.47 -1.84 0.33
C GLY A 97 12.97 -1.96 0.04
N ILE A 98 13.75 -0.88 0.11
CA ILE A 98 15.22 -0.95 0.05
C ILE A 98 15.72 -1.86 1.19
N PHE A 99 15.19 -1.62 2.40
CA PHE A 99 15.28 -2.52 3.55
C PHE A 99 14.02 -3.39 3.59
N GLN A 100 14.00 -4.42 2.74
CA GLN A 100 12.86 -5.31 2.57
C GLN A 100 12.50 -6.03 3.88
N SER A 101 11.34 -5.72 4.43
CA SER A 101 10.73 -6.46 5.54
C SER A 101 9.50 -7.20 5.00
N GLY A 102 9.66 -8.49 4.75
CA GLY A 102 8.61 -9.37 4.20
C GLY A 102 8.38 -9.21 2.69
N MET A 103 7.24 -9.72 2.21
CA MET A 103 6.91 -9.84 0.78
C MET A 103 6.05 -8.69 0.24
N GLN A 104 6.00 -7.58 0.98
CA GLN A 104 5.21 -6.40 0.61
C GLN A 104 6.03 -5.39 -0.20
N ALA A 105 5.43 -4.79 -1.23
CA ALA A 105 6.03 -3.70 -2.00
C ALA A 105 6.03 -2.38 -1.23
N MET A 106 4.92 -2.09 -0.56
CA MET A 106 4.65 -0.87 0.18
C MET A 106 3.56 -1.13 1.24
N ALA A 107 3.32 -0.17 2.13
CA ALA A 107 2.19 -0.24 3.06
C ALA A 107 1.75 1.15 3.50
N ASP A 108 0.44 1.38 3.54
CA ASP A 108 -0.15 2.71 3.77
C ASP A 108 0.29 3.37 5.07
N ARG A 109 0.45 2.58 6.14
CA ARG A 109 0.87 3.05 7.47
C ARG A 109 2.23 3.76 7.47
N PHE A 110 3.03 3.55 6.44
CA PHE A 110 4.33 4.17 6.35
C PHE A 110 4.33 5.54 5.68
N ALA A 111 3.21 5.93 5.08
CA ALA A 111 3.06 7.23 4.43
C ALA A 111 3.02 8.40 5.43
N TYR A 112 2.66 8.16 6.70
CA TYR A 112 2.41 9.22 7.67
C TYR A 112 3.59 10.19 7.87
N LEU A 113 4.79 9.66 8.11
CA LEU A 113 5.99 10.47 8.33
C LEU A 113 6.49 11.17 7.05
N PRO A 114 6.57 10.48 5.90
CA PRO A 114 6.85 11.11 4.60
C PRO A 114 5.89 12.23 4.22
N PHE A 115 4.58 12.04 4.44
CA PHE A 115 3.57 12.99 4.00
C PHE A 115 3.64 14.33 4.73
N ILE A 116 4.26 14.40 5.91
CA ILE A 116 4.54 15.67 6.60
C ILE A 116 5.30 16.64 5.68
N GLY A 117 6.30 16.14 4.94
CA GLY A 117 7.04 16.95 3.98
C GLY A 117 6.15 17.53 2.88
N LEU A 118 5.26 16.70 2.33
CA LEU A 118 4.32 17.13 1.30
C LEU A 118 3.29 18.13 1.85
N TYR A 119 2.79 17.92 3.08
CA TYR A 119 1.89 18.87 3.73
C TYR A 119 2.54 20.24 3.96
N ILE A 120 3.83 20.29 4.29
CA ILE A 120 4.60 21.54 4.36
C ILE A 120 4.62 22.24 3.00
N MET A 121 4.85 21.51 1.91
CA MET A 121 4.84 22.11 0.56
C MET A 121 3.47 22.70 0.23
N PHE A 122 2.39 21.97 0.52
CA PHE A 122 1.03 22.39 0.18
C PHE A 122 0.53 23.54 1.06
N SER A 123 0.74 23.52 2.37
CA SER A 123 0.21 24.56 3.27
C SER A 123 0.86 25.92 3.02
N TRP A 124 2.20 25.98 2.92
CA TRP A 124 2.89 27.23 2.63
C TRP A 124 2.76 27.64 1.15
N GLY A 125 2.77 26.67 0.23
CA GLY A 125 2.59 26.93 -1.20
C GLY A 125 1.24 27.55 -1.52
N THR A 126 0.16 27.04 -0.93
CA THR A 126 -1.19 27.60 -1.10
C THR A 126 -1.30 28.99 -0.48
N CYS A 127 -0.76 29.21 0.72
CA CYS A 127 -0.73 30.54 1.34
C CYS A 127 0.03 31.59 0.49
N SER A 128 1.20 31.22 -0.06
CA SER A 128 1.96 32.08 -0.97
C SER A 128 1.23 32.34 -2.29
N LEU A 129 0.50 31.36 -2.81
CA LEU A 129 -0.26 31.50 -4.04
C LEU A 129 -1.47 32.42 -3.85
N ILE A 130 -2.24 32.24 -2.77
CA ILE A 130 -3.43 33.05 -2.45
C ILE A 130 -3.04 34.53 -2.26
N SER A 131 -1.94 34.79 -1.53
CA SER A 131 -1.44 36.16 -1.31
C SER A 131 -1.00 36.85 -2.62
N LYS A 132 -0.46 36.10 -3.59
CA LYS A 132 -0.01 36.66 -4.88
C LYS A 132 -1.14 36.92 -5.86
N ILE A 133 -2.12 36.03 -5.96
CA ILE A 133 -3.18 36.12 -6.99
C ILE A 133 -4.21 37.22 -6.63
N LYS A 134 -4.09 37.91 -5.48
CA LYS A 134 -5.08 38.89 -4.98
C LYS A 134 -6.52 38.34 -5.04
N LEU A 135 -6.67 37.00 -4.92
CA LEU A 135 -7.97 36.36 -4.84
C LEU A 135 -8.62 36.84 -3.54
N LYS A 136 -9.58 37.76 -3.66
CA LYS A 136 -10.43 38.16 -2.55
C LYS A 136 -11.43 37.04 -2.30
N PHE A 137 -11.02 36.03 -1.56
CA PHE A 137 -11.94 35.03 -1.06
C PHE A 137 -12.89 35.69 -0.07
N HIS A 138 -14.16 35.79 -0.45
CA HIS A 138 -15.21 36.18 0.49
C HIS A 138 -15.38 35.06 1.52
N ASN A 139 -15.74 35.39 2.76
CA ASN A 139 -15.92 34.40 3.83
C ASN A 139 -16.86 33.24 3.41
N GLY A 140 -17.81 33.51 2.51
CA GLY A 140 -18.71 32.50 1.94
C GLY A 140 -18.02 31.36 1.18
N ILE A 141 -16.85 31.58 0.55
CA ILE A 141 -16.11 30.52 -0.15
C ILE A 141 -15.48 29.56 0.85
N TYR A 142 -14.88 30.07 1.93
CA TYR A 142 -14.32 29.23 2.98
C TYR A 142 -15.41 28.41 3.68
N VAL A 143 -16.55 29.04 3.99
CA VAL A 143 -17.71 28.35 4.56
C VAL A 143 -18.22 27.28 3.60
N GLY A 144 -18.35 27.60 2.31
CA GLY A 144 -18.73 26.63 1.27
C GLY A 144 -17.76 25.44 1.21
N MET A 145 -16.45 25.69 1.15
CA MET A 145 -15.44 24.63 1.14
C MET A 145 -15.51 23.76 2.39
N ILE A 146 -15.69 24.35 3.57
CA ILE A 146 -15.82 23.60 4.83
C ILE A 146 -17.08 22.72 4.79
N LEU A 147 -18.22 23.29 4.38
CA LEU A 147 -19.51 22.59 4.29
C LEU A 147 -19.53 21.50 3.22
N THR A 148 -18.63 21.52 2.23
CA THR A 148 -18.52 20.45 1.23
C THR A 148 -17.43 19.44 1.56
N VAL A 149 -16.22 19.90 1.90
CA VAL A 149 -15.05 19.03 2.09
C VAL A 149 -15.21 18.17 3.33
N ILE A 150 -15.69 18.73 4.46
CA ILE A 150 -15.83 17.95 5.70
C ILE A 150 -16.85 16.81 5.53
N PRO A 151 -18.07 17.03 5.03
CA PRO A 151 -19.01 15.92 4.83
C PRO A 151 -18.51 14.86 3.84
N VAL A 152 -17.87 15.28 2.75
CA VAL A 152 -17.27 14.33 1.79
C VAL A 152 -16.21 13.47 2.47
N LEU A 153 -15.27 14.07 3.21
CA LEU A 153 -14.25 13.32 3.95
C LEU A 153 -14.86 12.44 5.04
N MET A 154 -15.94 12.87 5.70
CA MET A 154 -16.65 12.07 6.69
C MET A 154 -17.25 10.81 6.05
N VAL A 155 -17.93 10.94 4.91
CA VAL A 155 -18.50 9.80 4.17
C VAL A 155 -17.40 8.85 3.69
N LEU A 156 -16.32 9.37 3.09
CA LEU A 156 -15.19 8.56 2.64
C LEU A 156 -14.53 7.81 3.81
N THR A 157 -14.33 8.48 4.95
CA THR A 157 -13.76 7.86 6.14
C THR A 157 -14.68 6.79 6.71
N HIS A 158 -15.99 7.03 6.76
CA HIS A 158 -16.96 6.05 7.21
C HIS A 158 -16.95 4.78 6.34
N ASN A 159 -16.93 4.95 5.02
CA ASN A 159 -16.82 3.85 4.07
C ASN A 159 -15.51 3.08 4.27
N GLN A 160 -14.38 3.78 4.42
CA GLN A 160 -13.09 3.13 4.66
C GLN A 160 -13.08 2.34 5.96
N LEU A 161 -13.57 2.91 7.07
CA LEU A 161 -13.65 2.23 8.37
C LEU A 161 -14.55 0.99 8.34
N SER A 162 -15.61 1.01 7.52
CA SER A 162 -16.50 -0.14 7.38
C SER A 162 -15.78 -1.38 6.83
N LEU A 163 -14.76 -1.20 5.98
CA LEU A 163 -13.93 -2.29 5.45
C LEU A 163 -13.11 -2.98 6.56
N TRP A 164 -12.68 -2.22 7.57
CA TRP A 164 -11.90 -2.74 8.70
C TRP A 164 -12.75 -3.42 9.77
N ARG A 165 -14.08 -3.37 9.66
CA ARG A 165 -15.00 -3.98 10.64
C ARG A 165 -14.93 -5.51 10.65
N ASN A 166 -14.60 -6.13 9.52
CA ASN A 166 -14.59 -7.58 9.34
C ASN A 166 -13.45 -8.00 8.42
N SER A 167 -12.68 -9.01 8.83
CA SER A 167 -11.56 -9.55 8.05
C SER A 167 -11.99 -10.03 6.66
N GLU A 168 -13.20 -10.61 6.51
CA GLU A 168 -13.68 -11.07 5.20
C GLU A 168 -13.92 -9.89 4.24
N SER A 169 -14.50 -8.79 4.72
CA SER A 169 -14.69 -7.57 3.94
C SER A 169 -13.34 -6.95 3.56
N LEU A 170 -12.39 -6.88 4.51
CA LEU A 170 -11.05 -6.36 4.29
C LEU A 170 -10.26 -7.18 3.26
N TYR A 171 -10.29 -8.50 3.36
CA TYR A 171 -9.61 -9.41 2.44
C TYR A 171 -10.26 -9.40 1.06
N THR A 172 -11.59 -9.38 0.99
CA THR A 172 -12.32 -9.27 -0.28
C THR A 172 -11.96 -7.99 -1.01
N HIS A 173 -12.00 -6.84 -0.31
CA HIS A 173 -11.59 -5.57 -0.89
C HIS A 173 -10.12 -5.61 -1.35
N THR A 174 -9.22 -6.15 -0.53
CA THR A 174 -7.80 -6.27 -0.89
C THR A 174 -7.60 -7.12 -2.16
N LEU A 175 -8.33 -8.22 -2.32
CA LEU A 175 -8.29 -9.05 -3.54
C LEU A 175 -8.89 -8.35 -4.77
N GLN A 176 -9.78 -7.38 -4.60
CA GLN A 176 -10.34 -6.59 -5.70
C GLN A 176 -9.36 -5.52 -6.20
N VAL A 177 -8.60 -4.90 -5.29
CA VAL A 177 -7.71 -3.78 -5.61
C VAL A 177 -6.24 -4.21 -5.82
N THR A 178 -5.89 -5.45 -5.51
CA THR A 178 -4.54 -6.00 -5.72
C THR A 178 -4.56 -7.23 -6.62
N GLN A 179 -3.45 -7.46 -7.32
CA GLN A 179 -3.27 -8.63 -8.19
C GLN A 179 -2.25 -9.61 -7.58
N ASN A 180 -2.41 -10.90 -7.88
CA ASN A 180 -1.48 -11.97 -7.49
C ASN A 180 -1.16 -12.02 -5.97
N ASN A 181 -2.19 -11.84 -5.13
CA ASN A 181 -2.02 -11.68 -3.69
C ASN A 181 -2.18 -13.01 -2.92
N TYR A 182 -1.20 -13.91 -3.06
CA TYR A 182 -1.23 -15.23 -2.44
C TYR A 182 -1.34 -15.19 -0.90
N ILE A 183 -0.83 -14.13 -0.25
CA ILE A 183 -0.91 -13.96 1.21
C ILE A 183 -2.35 -13.74 1.64
N ILE A 184 -3.09 -12.90 0.92
CA ILE A 184 -4.49 -12.63 1.24
C ILE A 184 -5.38 -13.81 0.85
N HIS A 185 -5.09 -14.51 -0.25
CA HIS A 185 -5.76 -15.79 -0.53
C HIS A 185 -5.56 -16.81 0.60
N TYR A 186 -4.34 -16.94 1.14
CA TYR A 186 -4.09 -17.83 2.27
C TYR A 186 -4.83 -17.39 3.54
N ALA A 187 -4.77 -16.10 3.89
CA ALA A 187 -5.47 -15.55 5.06
C ALA A 187 -6.99 -15.70 4.95
N MET A 188 -7.56 -15.53 3.75
CA MET A 188 -8.96 -15.79 3.47
C MET A 188 -9.31 -17.27 3.62
N GLY A 189 -8.46 -18.18 3.12
CA GLY A 189 -8.64 -19.62 3.31
C GLY A 189 -8.68 -20.02 4.78
N ASP A 190 -7.77 -19.47 5.59
CA ASP A 190 -7.72 -19.71 7.03
C ASP A 190 -8.98 -19.16 7.73
N LEU A 191 -9.42 -17.96 7.37
CA LEU A 191 -10.66 -17.36 7.87
C LEU A 191 -11.89 -18.22 7.52
N MET A 192 -11.98 -18.76 6.31
CA MET A 192 -13.08 -19.62 5.89
C MET A 192 -13.06 -20.96 6.61
N ALA A 193 -11.88 -21.55 6.82
CA ALA A 193 -11.72 -22.79 7.57
C ALA A 193 -12.17 -22.61 9.04
N GLN A 194 -11.78 -21.50 9.68
CA GLN A 194 -12.23 -21.16 11.04
C GLN A 194 -13.75 -20.99 11.15
N LYS A 195 -14.41 -20.53 10.06
CA LYS A 195 -15.88 -20.42 9.96
C LYS A 195 -16.57 -21.73 9.56
N GLY A 196 -15.84 -22.84 9.38
CA GLY A 196 -16.37 -24.14 8.93
C GLY A 196 -16.70 -24.23 7.44
N ARG A 197 -16.39 -23.19 6.64
CA ARG A 197 -16.63 -23.12 5.19
C ARG A 197 -15.48 -23.79 4.42
N LEU A 198 -15.31 -25.10 4.62
CA LEU A 198 -14.14 -25.86 4.13
C LEU A 198 -13.98 -25.87 2.60
N ALA A 199 -15.09 -25.89 1.86
CA ALA A 199 -15.07 -25.87 0.39
C ALA A 199 -14.46 -24.57 -0.15
N GLU A 200 -14.87 -23.42 0.42
CA GLU A 200 -14.34 -22.11 0.04
C GLU A 200 -12.90 -21.93 0.53
N ALA A 201 -12.59 -22.42 1.72
CA ALA A 201 -11.22 -22.43 2.24
C ALA A 201 -10.26 -23.14 1.26
N LYS A 202 -10.67 -24.30 0.75
CA LYS A 202 -9.91 -25.07 -0.24
C LYS A 202 -9.66 -24.28 -1.52
N ASP A 203 -10.67 -23.62 -2.08
CA ASP A 203 -10.52 -22.81 -3.30
C ASP A 203 -9.49 -21.68 -3.09
N HIS A 204 -9.58 -20.96 -1.97
CA HIS A 204 -8.63 -19.92 -1.62
C HIS A 204 -7.19 -20.46 -1.42
N PHE A 205 -7.03 -21.62 -0.78
CA PHE A 205 -5.71 -22.25 -0.64
C PHE A 205 -5.14 -22.71 -1.99
N VAL A 206 -5.96 -23.27 -2.89
CA VAL A 206 -5.54 -23.67 -4.23
C VAL A 206 -5.05 -22.45 -5.03
N LYS A 207 -5.80 -21.36 -5.03
CA LYS A 207 -5.40 -20.09 -5.67
C LYS A 207 -4.07 -19.58 -5.12
N ALA A 208 -3.88 -19.58 -3.79
CA ALA A 208 -2.62 -19.15 -3.19
C ALA A 208 -1.41 -19.98 -3.66
N MET A 209 -1.56 -21.31 -3.78
CA MET A 209 -0.48 -22.20 -4.22
C MET A 209 -0.16 -22.09 -5.72
N GLN A 210 -1.17 -21.81 -6.55
CA GLN A 210 -0.96 -21.53 -7.98
C GLN A 210 -0.10 -20.28 -8.17
N MET A 211 -0.26 -19.28 -7.30
CA MET A 211 0.50 -18.03 -7.35
C MET A 211 1.93 -18.17 -6.81
N GLU A 212 2.10 -18.82 -5.66
CA GLU A 212 3.41 -19.02 -5.04
C GLU A 212 3.50 -20.46 -4.48
N PRO A 213 4.11 -21.42 -5.22
CA PRO A 213 4.14 -22.85 -4.85
C PRO A 213 4.92 -23.23 -3.58
N TYR A 214 5.30 -22.27 -2.71
CA TYR A 214 6.16 -22.54 -1.57
C TYR A 214 5.39 -23.10 -0.37
N THR A 215 5.54 -24.42 -0.16
CA THR A 215 4.92 -25.20 0.91
C THR A 215 5.78 -25.18 2.18
N GLY A 216 5.60 -24.17 3.04
CA GLY A 216 5.95 -24.36 4.45
C GLY A 216 5.08 -25.47 5.05
N PRO A 217 5.60 -26.31 5.97
CA PRO A 217 4.86 -27.48 6.50
C PRO A 217 3.48 -27.11 7.04
N GLN A 218 3.38 -25.96 7.72
CA GLN A 218 2.12 -25.45 8.26
C GLN A 218 1.06 -25.12 7.19
N LYS A 219 1.47 -24.65 6.01
CA LYS A 219 0.53 -24.32 4.91
C LYS A 219 -0.01 -25.57 4.25
N ARG A 220 0.81 -26.62 4.16
CA ARG A 220 0.42 -27.94 3.64
C ARG A 220 -0.57 -28.63 4.56
N ASP A 221 -0.33 -28.58 5.87
CA ASP A 221 -1.21 -29.19 6.88
C ASP A 221 -2.61 -28.56 6.90
N ASN A 222 -2.71 -27.23 6.76
CA ASN A 222 -4.00 -26.55 6.69
C ASN A 222 -4.83 -26.97 5.47
N MET A 223 -4.19 -27.24 4.33
CA MET A 223 -4.87 -27.76 3.15
C MET A 223 -5.33 -29.21 3.35
N LEU A 224 -4.49 -30.06 3.95
CA LEU A 224 -4.83 -31.45 4.24
C LEU A 224 -6.02 -31.56 5.20
N ARG A 225 -6.15 -30.64 6.17
CA ARG A 225 -7.33 -30.54 7.04
C ARG A 225 -8.62 -30.17 6.31
N CYS A 226 -8.53 -29.46 5.18
CA CYS A 226 -9.68 -29.07 4.37
C CYS A 226 -9.96 -30.07 3.22
N ALA A 227 -9.08 -31.05 3.01
CA ALA A 227 -9.33 -32.12 2.07
C ALA A 227 -10.27 -33.14 2.74
N PRO A 228 -11.44 -33.46 2.15
CA PRO A 228 -12.27 -34.54 2.66
C PRO A 228 -11.45 -35.84 2.64
N ASP A 229 -11.56 -36.65 3.69
CA ASP A 229 -10.89 -37.95 3.81
C ASP A 229 -11.06 -38.77 2.53
N GLN A 230 -10.04 -38.81 1.67
CA GLN A 230 -9.99 -39.74 0.55
C GLN A 230 -9.63 -41.18 0.99
N LYS A 231 -9.65 -41.46 2.30
CA LYS A 231 -9.35 -42.79 2.88
C LYS A 231 -10.60 -43.67 3.10
N GLY A 232 -11.70 -43.42 2.39
CA GLY A 232 -12.94 -44.22 2.50
C GLY A 232 -13.37 -44.95 1.24
N GLY A 233 -12.53 -45.01 0.19
CA GLY A 233 -12.93 -45.53 -1.13
C GLY A 233 -11.89 -46.44 -1.76
N ALA A 234 -11.52 -47.52 -1.08
CA ALA A 234 -10.92 -48.69 -1.69
C ALA A 234 -11.55 -49.92 -1.01
N ASN A 235 -12.69 -50.34 -1.54
CA ASN A 235 -13.16 -51.71 -1.41
C ASN A 235 -12.45 -52.56 -2.46
#